data_AF-A0A535ECE2-F1
#
_entry.id   AF-A0A535ECE2-F1
#
_cell.length_a   1.000
_cell.length_b   1.000
_cell.length_c   1.000
_cell.angle_alpha   90.00
_cell.angle_beta   90.00
_cell.angle_gamma   90.00
#
_symmetry.space_group_name_H-M   'P 1'
#
loop_
_entity.id
_entity.type
_entity.pdbx_description
1 polymer ?
#
loop_
_entity_poly.entity_id
_entity_poly.type
_entity_poly.pdbx_seq_one_letter_code
_entity_poly.pdbx_strand_id
1 'polypeptide(L)'
;MDLRSVGLLQGLPDRDLQRIAQQVREVRHPAGAEITVEGREGVGFLMILDGDAEVSTPDGRTRSLGPGDHFGEMALLDQGGRSASVTAKSDLHLAAIAEWNFKPFLLEHPEVAYRLLQTLSRRVREAEAW
;
A
#
# COMPACT_ATOMS: atom_id res chain seq x y z
N MET A 1 -14.76 -1.77 -8.15
CA MET A 1 -13.76 -1.69 -7.06
C MET A 1 -14.35 -0.93 -5.89
N ASP A 2 -14.39 -1.56 -4.70
CA ASP A 2 -14.74 -0.86 -3.46
C ASP A 2 -13.46 -0.44 -2.74
N LEU A 3 -13.15 0.85 -2.76
CA LEU A 3 -12.01 1.42 -2.05
C LEU A 3 -12.31 1.75 -0.58
N ARG A 4 -13.57 1.64 -0.16
CA ARG A 4 -14.00 1.97 1.20
C ARG A 4 -13.53 0.92 2.21
N SER A 5 -13.26 -0.30 1.75
CA SER A 5 -12.64 -1.38 2.54
C SER A 5 -11.17 -1.11 2.87
N VAL A 6 -10.49 -0.24 2.11
CA VAL A 6 -9.10 0.13 2.38
C VAL A 6 -9.05 1.01 3.62
N GLY A 7 -8.41 0.51 4.68
CA GLY A 7 -8.36 1.19 5.98
C GLY A 7 -7.86 2.64 5.91
N LEU A 8 -6.93 2.91 4.98
CA LEU A 8 -6.40 4.25 4.74
C LEU A 8 -7.46 5.25 4.26
N LEU A 9 -8.43 4.79 3.46
CA LEU A 9 -9.44 5.60 2.78
C LEU A 9 -10.80 5.64 3.52
N GLN A 10 -10.91 4.97 4.67
CA GLN A 10 -12.17 4.87 5.41
C GLN A 10 -12.76 6.24 5.78
N GLY A 11 -14.07 6.41 5.67
CA GLY A 11 -14.73 7.66 6.06
C GLY A 11 -14.48 8.86 5.14
N LEU A 12 -13.78 8.68 4.01
CA LEU A 12 -13.80 9.68 2.94
C LEU A 12 -15.20 9.79 2.32
N PRO A 13 -15.63 11.01 1.92
CA PRO A 13 -16.84 11.19 1.14
C PRO A 13 -16.78 10.41 -0.18
N ASP A 14 -17.95 9.97 -0.65
CA ASP A 14 -18.09 9.20 -1.90
C ASP A 14 -17.47 9.90 -3.11
N ARG A 15 -17.56 11.24 -3.15
CA ARG A 15 -16.93 12.06 -4.18
C ARG A 15 -15.41 11.87 -4.23
N ASP A 16 -14.76 11.81 -3.07
CA ASP A 16 -13.31 11.71 -2.98
C ASP A 16 -12.83 10.27 -3.24
N LEU A 17 -13.60 9.28 -2.78
CA LEU A 17 -13.41 7.87 -3.16
C LEU A 17 -13.52 7.68 -4.68
N GLN A 18 -14.48 8.35 -5.34
CA GLN A 18 -14.60 8.33 -6.79
C GLN A 18 -13.40 9.00 -7.48
N ARG A 19 -12.91 10.13 -6.95
CA ARG A 19 -11.72 10.80 -7.51
C ARG A 19 -10.50 9.90 -7.48
N ILE A 20 -10.19 9.28 -6.35
CA ILE A 20 -9.04 8.34 -6.28
C ILE A 20 -9.30 7.08 -7.12
N ALA A 21 -10.53 6.59 -7.19
CA ALA A 21 -10.88 5.45 -8.04
C ALA A 21 -10.60 5.69 -9.53
N GLN A 22 -10.66 6.94 -10.01
CA GLN A 22 -10.31 7.31 -11.38
C GLN A 22 -8.80 7.35 -11.63
N GLN A 23 -8.00 7.43 -10.57
CA GLN A 23 -6.52 7.54 -10.65
C GLN A 23 -5.81 6.22 -10.41
N VAL A 24 -6.51 5.20 -9.93
CA VAL A 24 -5.96 3.86 -9.72
C VAL A 24 -6.15 2.98 -10.95
N ARG A 25 -5.30 1.98 -11.07
CA ARG A 25 -5.43 0.89 -12.03
C ARG A 25 -5.59 -0.42 -11.27
N GLU A 26 -6.54 -1.24 -11.68
CA GLU A 26 -6.66 -2.60 -11.16
C GLU A 26 -5.56 -3.49 -11.77
N VAL A 27 -4.89 -4.26 -10.91
CA VAL A 27 -3.81 -5.17 -11.28
C VAL A 27 -4.07 -6.52 -10.62
N ARG A 28 -3.81 -7.62 -11.33
CA ARG A 28 -3.98 -8.97 -10.83
C ARG A 28 -2.66 -9.73 -10.93
N HIS A 29 -2.36 -10.52 -9.91
CA HIS A 29 -1.16 -11.35 -9.86
C HIS A 29 -1.53 -12.75 -9.35
N PRO A 30 -0.97 -13.82 -9.94
CA PRO A 30 -1.21 -15.17 -9.45
C PRO A 30 -0.47 -15.39 -8.12
N ALA A 31 -0.91 -16.40 -7.36
CA ALA A 31 -0.18 -16.88 -6.19
C ALA A 31 1.30 -17.17 -6.52
N GLY A 32 2.20 -16.80 -5.60
CA GLY A 32 3.65 -16.92 -5.75
C GLY A 32 4.33 -15.79 -6.53
N ALA A 33 3.59 -14.85 -7.13
CA ALA A 33 4.18 -13.72 -7.83
C ALA A 33 4.87 -12.73 -6.86
N GLU A 34 6.08 -12.30 -7.21
CA GLU A 34 6.74 -11.17 -6.56
C GLU A 34 6.12 -9.84 -7.05
N ILE A 35 5.49 -9.11 -6.13
CA ILE A 35 4.81 -7.85 -6.43
C ILE A 35 5.78 -6.68 -6.31
N THR A 36 6.62 -6.71 -5.27
CA THR A 36 7.73 -5.78 -5.09
C THR A 36 8.97 -6.53 -4.64
N VAL A 37 10.13 -6.02 -5.01
CA VAL A 37 11.43 -6.56 -4.62
C VAL A 37 12.19 -5.46 -3.89
N GLU A 38 12.75 -5.79 -2.73
CA GLU A 38 13.63 -4.91 -1.95
C GLU A 38 14.69 -4.23 -2.82
N GLY A 39 14.97 -2.96 -2.53
CA GLY A 39 16.00 -2.16 -3.20
C GLY A 39 15.65 -1.73 -4.62
N ARG A 40 14.63 -2.33 -5.26
CA ARG A 40 14.16 -1.86 -6.56
C ARG A 40 13.39 -0.56 -6.41
N GLU A 41 13.48 0.28 -7.43
CA GLU A 41 12.57 1.39 -7.59
C GLU A 41 11.18 0.86 -7.96
N GLY A 42 10.15 1.55 -7.48
CA GLY A 42 8.77 1.20 -7.80
C GLY A 42 7.90 2.44 -7.88
N VAL A 43 7.04 2.47 -8.89
CA VAL A 43 6.34 3.68 -9.33
C VAL A 43 5.01 3.95 -8.62
N GLY A 44 4.69 3.26 -7.52
CA GLY A 44 3.40 3.47 -6.89
C GLY A 44 3.11 2.76 -5.58
N PHE A 45 1.94 3.13 -5.06
CA PHE A 45 1.29 2.61 -3.86
C PHE A 45 0.23 1.59 -4.25
N LEU A 46 0.15 0.49 -3.50
CA LEU A 46 -0.72 -0.65 -3.82
C LEU A 46 -1.66 -0.93 -2.65
N MET A 47 -2.93 -1.13 -2.96
CA MET A 47 -3.99 -1.50 -2.02
C MET A 47 -4.51 -2.88 -2.38
N ILE A 48 -4.67 -3.76 -1.38
CA ILE A 48 -5.17 -5.11 -1.58
C ILE A 48 -6.70 -5.07 -1.56
N LEU A 49 -7.31 -5.39 -2.69
CA LEU A 49 -8.76 -5.51 -2.83
C LEU A 49 -9.24 -6.91 -2.47
N ASP A 50 -8.47 -7.93 -2.86
CA ASP A 50 -8.74 -9.34 -2.60
C ASP A 50 -7.44 -10.16 -2.62
N GLY A 51 -7.44 -11.29 -1.91
CA GLY A 51 -6.29 -12.17 -1.75
C GLY A 51 -5.32 -11.76 -0.63
N ASP A 52 -4.23 -12.51 -0.52
CA ASP A 52 -3.26 -12.45 0.56
C ASP A 52 -1.84 -12.25 0.02
N ALA A 53 -1.03 -11.49 0.76
CA ALA A 53 0.37 -11.26 0.45
C ALA A 53 1.22 -11.44 1.72
N GLU A 54 2.52 -11.62 1.53
CA GLU A 54 3.51 -11.57 2.60
C GLU A 54 4.58 -10.55 2.27
N VAL A 55 4.86 -9.70 3.24
CA VAL A 55 6.00 -8.80 3.25
C VAL A 55 7.17 -9.53 3.89
N SER A 56 8.34 -9.50 3.27
CA SER A 56 9.60 -9.98 3.83
C SER A 56 10.63 -8.85 3.85
N THR A 57 11.15 -8.53 5.04
CA THR A 57 12.15 -7.47 5.24
C THR A 57 13.58 -8.03 5.16
N PRO A 58 14.60 -7.17 4.96
CA PRO A 58 15.98 -7.62 4.76
C PRO A 58 16.58 -8.34 5.97
N ASP A 59 16.07 -8.05 7.17
CA ASP A 59 16.45 -8.68 8.43
C ASP A 59 15.67 -9.98 8.72
N GLY A 60 14.97 -10.52 7.72
CA GLY A 60 14.30 -11.81 7.79
C GLY A 60 12.94 -11.80 8.49
N ARG A 61 12.39 -10.63 8.82
CA ARG A 61 11.04 -10.54 9.40
C ARG A 61 9.98 -10.67 8.31
N THR A 62 8.85 -11.26 8.68
CA THR A 62 7.71 -11.46 7.78
C THR A 62 6.43 -10.92 8.37
N ARG A 63 5.57 -10.33 7.54
CA ARG A 63 4.24 -9.85 7.92
C ARG A 63 3.23 -10.19 6.83
N SER A 64 2.11 -10.82 7.20
CA SER A 64 0.99 -11.05 6.28
C SER A 64 0.19 -9.78 6.04
N LEU A 65 -0.31 -9.63 4.82
CA LEU A 65 -1.25 -8.60 4.40
C LEU A 65 -2.45 -9.26 3.73
N GLY A 66 -3.62 -8.66 3.89
CA GLY A 66 -4.87 -9.14 3.28
C GLY A 66 -5.74 -7.99 2.77
N PRO A 67 -7.01 -8.26 2.44
CA PRO A 67 -7.93 -7.26 1.92
C PRO A 67 -8.06 -6.05 2.85
N GLY A 68 -7.95 -4.85 2.27
CA GLY A 68 -7.96 -3.57 2.98
C GLY A 68 -6.58 -3.08 3.44
N ASP A 69 -5.55 -3.95 3.44
CA ASP A 69 -4.16 -3.54 3.65
C ASP A 69 -3.58 -2.85 2.41
N HIS A 70 -2.42 -2.23 2.61
CA HIS A 70 -1.68 -1.51 1.59
C HIS A 70 -0.17 -1.56 1.84
N PHE A 71 0.60 -1.35 0.78
CA PHE A 71 2.06 -1.33 0.82
C PHE A 71 2.64 -0.43 -0.28
N GLY A 72 3.95 -0.17 -0.16
CA GLY A 72 4.69 0.70 -1.08
C GLY A 72 4.67 2.18 -0.68
N GLU A 73 4.18 2.50 0.53
CA GLU A 73 4.08 3.86 1.03
C GLU A 73 5.41 4.51 1.42
N MET A 74 6.39 3.72 1.87
CA MET A 74 7.71 4.25 2.24
C MET A 74 8.39 4.87 1.02
N ALA A 75 8.58 4.10 -0.04
CA ALA A 75 9.17 4.56 -1.30
C ALA A 75 8.47 5.79 -1.90
N LEU A 76 7.15 5.93 -1.66
CA LEU A 76 6.38 7.09 -2.10
C LEU A 76 6.66 8.36 -1.28
N LEU A 77 6.96 8.22 0.01
CA LEU A 77 7.14 9.34 0.93
C LEU A 77 8.59 9.80 1.01
N ASP A 78 9.55 8.86 0.99
CA ASP A 78 10.98 9.15 1.15
C ASP A 78 11.77 9.12 -0.17
N GLN A 79 11.11 8.76 -1.29
CA GLN A 79 11.73 8.61 -2.61
C GLN A 79 12.87 7.58 -2.65
N GLY A 80 12.91 6.67 -1.68
CA GLY A 80 13.82 5.54 -1.64
C GLY A 80 13.34 4.34 -2.46
N GLY A 81 14.20 3.33 -2.56
CA GLY A 81 13.81 2.02 -3.09
C GLY A 81 12.79 1.31 -2.18
N ARG A 82 12.27 0.16 -2.64
CA ARG A 82 11.41 -0.68 -1.80
C ARG A 82 12.17 -1.15 -0.55
N SER A 83 11.62 -0.91 0.62
CA SER A 83 12.21 -1.33 1.90
C SER A 83 11.99 -2.81 2.23
N ALA A 84 11.14 -3.51 1.47
CA ALA A 84 10.83 -4.92 1.64
C ALA A 84 10.33 -5.54 0.32
N SER A 85 10.47 -6.86 0.21
CA SER A 85 9.83 -7.63 -0.85
C SER A 85 8.40 -7.99 -0.46
N VAL A 86 7.51 -8.09 -1.44
CA VAL A 86 6.12 -8.51 -1.24
C VAL A 86 5.80 -9.62 -2.23
N THR A 87 5.33 -10.76 -1.73
CA THR A 87 4.97 -11.93 -2.53
C THR A 87 3.51 -12.29 -2.35
N ALA A 88 2.82 -12.60 -3.44
CA ALA A 88 1.45 -13.10 -3.43
C ALA A 88 1.39 -14.49 -2.76
N LYS A 89 0.52 -14.66 -1.77
CA LYS A 89 0.24 -15.95 -1.11
C LYS A 89 -1.00 -16.64 -1.66
N SER A 90 -1.91 -15.87 -2.24
CA SER A 90 -3.03 -16.32 -3.07
C SER A 90 -3.11 -15.46 -4.33
N ASP A 91 -4.10 -15.70 -5.20
CA ASP A 91 -4.35 -14.81 -6.33
C ASP A 91 -4.71 -13.42 -5.82
N LEU A 92 -3.87 -12.43 -6.13
CA LEU A 92 -4.00 -11.07 -5.63
C LEU A 92 -4.74 -10.19 -6.62
N HIS A 93 -5.68 -9.41 -6.10
CA HIS A 93 -6.31 -8.30 -6.80
C HIS A 93 -5.96 -6.98 -6.10
N LEU A 94 -5.29 -6.09 -6.83
CA LEU A 94 -4.74 -4.86 -6.31
C LEU A 94 -5.35 -3.64 -7.01
N ALA A 95 -5.48 -2.54 -6.27
CA ALA A 95 -5.58 -1.20 -6.84
C ALA A 95 -4.23 -0.51 -6.71
N ALA A 96 -3.62 -0.14 -7.83
CA ALA A 96 -2.33 0.53 -7.89
C ALA A 96 -2.51 2.01 -8.27
N ILE A 97 -1.90 2.92 -7.53
CA ILE A 97 -1.85 4.35 -7.85
C ILE A 97 -0.40 4.80 -7.96
N ALA A 98 -0.11 5.55 -9.00
CA ALA A 98 1.23 6.10 -9.21
C ALA A 98 1.54 7.22 -8.20
N GLU A 99 2.82 7.40 -7.87
CA GLU A 99 3.26 8.45 -6.94
C GLU A 99 2.74 9.84 -7.32
N TRP A 100 2.86 10.20 -8.59
CA TRP A 100 2.45 11.52 -9.11
C TRP A 100 0.94 11.77 -9.02
N ASN A 101 0.13 10.71 -8.86
CA ASN A 101 -1.31 10.83 -8.63
C ASN A 101 -1.64 10.82 -7.13
N PHE A 102 -0.93 10.03 -6.33
CA PHE A 102 -1.24 9.88 -4.91
C PHE A 102 -0.71 11.05 -4.06
N LYS A 103 0.45 11.60 -4.38
CA LYS A 103 1.01 12.74 -3.64
C LYS A 103 0.09 13.98 -3.66
N PRO A 104 -0.45 14.44 -4.81
CA PRO A 104 -1.45 15.50 -4.81
C PRO A 104 -2.69 15.16 -4.00
N PHE A 105 -3.17 13.92 -4.08
CA PHE A 105 -4.32 13.46 -3.30
C PHE A 105 -4.06 13.56 -1.79
N LEU A 106 -2.89 13.17 -1.29
CA LEU A 106 -2.52 13.31 0.12
C LEU A 106 -2.47 14.78 0.58
N LEU A 107 -2.07 15.70 -0.29
CA LEU A 107 -2.05 17.14 0.01
C LEU A 107 -3.46 17.75 0.06
N GLU A 108 -4.39 17.23 -0.74
CA GLU A 108 -5.80 17.64 -0.72
C GLU A 108 -6.58 17.02 0.45
N HIS A 109 -6.13 15.86 0.96
CA HIS A 109 -6.80 15.06 1.99
C HIS A 109 -5.88 14.78 3.19
N PRO A 110 -5.60 15.78 4.05
CA PRO A 110 -4.67 15.66 5.17
C PRO A 110 -5.06 14.57 6.17
N GLU A 111 -6.34 14.22 6.30
CA GLU A 111 -6.82 13.11 7.12
C GLU A 111 -6.28 11.75 6.64
N VAL A 112 -6.10 11.57 5.32
CA VAL A 112 -5.51 10.36 4.74
C VAL A 112 -4.01 10.34 5.02
N ALA A 113 -3.33 11.48 4.82
CA ALA A 113 -1.92 11.62 5.14
C ALA A 113 -1.64 11.35 6.63
N TYR A 114 -2.48 11.84 7.53
CA TYR A 114 -2.34 11.60 8.97
C TYR A 114 -2.47 10.11 9.33
N ARG A 115 -3.41 9.38 8.73
CA ARG A 115 -3.53 7.92 8.92
C ARG A 115 -2.35 7.15 8.35
N LEU A 116 -1.76 7.63 7.26
CA LEU A 116 -0.53 7.06 6.71
C LEU A 116 0.62 7.20 7.72
N LEU A 117 0.77 8.38 8.32
CA LEU A 117 1.75 8.63 9.39
C LEU A 117 1.49 7.74 10.62
N GLN A 118 0.24 7.56 11.03
CA GLN A 118 -0.12 6.64 12.12
C GLN A 118 0.25 5.18 11.79
N THR A 119 0.07 4.77 10.53
CA THR A 119 0.44 3.44 10.05
C THR A 119 1.96 3.24 10.10
N LEU A 120 2.73 4.19 9.58
CA LEU A 120 4.19 4.16 9.66
C LEU A 120 4.70 4.18 11.10
N SER A 121 4.14 5.04 11.95
CA SER A 121 4.50 5.10 13.38
C SER A 121 4.27 3.77 14.10
N ARG A 122 3.22 3.02 13.73
CA ARG A 122 2.98 1.67 14.25
C ARG A 122 4.01 0.67 13.75
N ARG A 123 4.33 0.69 12.44
CA ARG A 123 5.35 -0.17 11.85
C ARG A 123 6.73 0.06 12.49
N VAL A 124 7.10 1.32 12.76
CA VAL A 124 8.35 1.66 13.48
C VAL A 124 8.34 1.07 14.88
N ARG A 125 7.26 1.25 15.66
CA ARG A 125 7.14 0.66 17.00
C ARG A 125 7.23 -0.87 16.97
N GLU A 126 6.53 -1.52 16.03
CA GLU A 126 6.61 -2.98 15.86
C GLU A 126 8.02 -3.43 15.48
N ALA A 127 8.76 -2.59 14.74
CA ALA A 127 10.12 -2.87 14.35
C ALA A 127 11.15 -2.67 15.49
N GLU A 128 10.91 -1.72 16.39
CA GLU A 128 11.75 -1.38 17.55
C GLU A 128 11.42 -2.20 18.81
N ALA A 129 10.24 -2.82 18.90
CA ALA A 129 9.77 -3.55 20.09
C ALA A 129 10.50 -4.89 20.34
N TRP A 130 11.70 -5.06 19.81
CA TRP A 130 12.52 -6.27 19.87
C TRP A 130 13.93 -5.96 20.39
#